data_AF-W6RZJ3-F1
#
_entry.id   AF-W6RZJ3-F1
#
_cell.length_a   1.000
_cell.length_b   1.000
_cell.length_c   1.000
_cell.angle_alpha   90.00
_cell.angle_beta   90.00
_cell.angle_gamma   90.00
#
_symmetry.space_group_name_H-M   'P 1'
#
loop_
_entity.id
_entity.type
_entity.pdbx_description
1 polymer ?
#
loop_
_entity_poly.entity_id
_entity_poly.type
_entity_poly.pdbx_seq_one_letter_code
_entity_poly.pdbx_strand_id
1 'polypeptide(L)'
;MGVNRYNFMRYKGNDINSEEIDRDGIDIENSEDKEGSTSSNSDISYPDSELIRQLGVLNLSINTIYIIVLAIFMNINYLYDSRGRLLDEINGTNYMENAPDFSDAPRIANKLFLYATGVFLEINFEELQVVSSMTGEDRDEKAIRNANNNLLSSLLIFIATGISHDTLNF
;
A
#
# COMPACT_ATOMS: atom_id res chain seq x y z
N MET A 1 -1.29 -18.29 -13.07
CA MET A 1 -0.24 -17.26 -13.07
C MET A 1 -0.89 -15.92 -13.30
N GLY A 2 -0.78 -15.02 -12.33
CA GLY A 2 -1.49 -13.74 -12.31
C GLY A 2 -0.86 -12.71 -13.23
N VAL A 3 -1.65 -11.68 -13.54
CA VAL A 3 -1.11 -10.35 -13.83
C VAL A 3 -2.04 -9.34 -13.18
N ASN A 4 -1.62 -8.86 -12.02
CA ASN A 4 -2.15 -7.66 -11.40
C ASN A 4 -1.70 -6.48 -12.30
N ARG A 5 -2.63 -5.76 -12.91
CA ARG A 5 -2.33 -4.54 -13.67
C ARG A 5 -3.04 -3.37 -13.02
N TYR A 6 -2.31 -2.70 -12.12
CA TYR A 6 -2.54 -1.30 -11.84
C TYR A 6 -2.37 -0.54 -13.16
N ASN A 7 -3.47 -0.04 -13.71
CA ASN A 7 -3.44 0.78 -14.91
C ASN A 7 -2.89 2.16 -14.53
N PHE A 8 -1.59 2.33 -14.72
CA PHE A 8 -0.98 3.65 -14.86
C PHE A 8 -1.49 4.27 -16.18
N MET A 9 -2.18 5.41 -16.08
CA MET A 9 -2.61 6.18 -17.25
C MET A 9 -1.39 6.59 -18.07
N ARG A 10 -1.32 6.12 -19.32
CA ARG A 10 -0.23 6.43 -20.27
C ARG A 10 -0.71 7.58 -21.17
N TYR A 11 -0.07 8.74 -21.09
CA TYR A 11 -0.38 9.87 -21.97
C TYR A 11 0.22 9.65 -23.36
N LYS A 12 -0.58 9.91 -24.41
CA LYS A 12 -0.13 9.96 -25.82
C LYS A 12 0.66 11.26 -26.04
N GLY A 13 1.93 11.16 -26.38
CA GLY A 13 2.68 12.26 -26.97
C GLY A 13 2.29 12.41 -28.44
N ASN A 14 1.98 13.63 -28.87
CA ASN A 14 1.87 13.96 -30.29
C ASN A 14 3.27 14.27 -30.84
N ASP A 15 3.63 13.60 -31.93
CA ASP A 15 4.77 13.92 -32.78
C ASP A 15 4.58 15.31 -33.39
N ILE A 16 5.58 16.20 -33.29
CA ILE A 16 5.62 17.44 -34.07
C ILE A 16 6.93 17.47 -34.86
N ASN A 17 6.75 17.45 -36.17
CA ASN A 17 7.76 17.56 -37.22
C ASN A 17 8.66 18.78 -37.05
N SER A 18 9.95 18.57 -37.31
CA SER A 18 10.92 19.61 -37.61
C SER A 18 10.72 20.11 -39.04
N GLU A 19 10.36 21.38 -39.21
CA GLU A 19 10.50 22.11 -40.47
C GLU A 19 11.12 23.50 -40.23
N GLU A 20 11.72 23.98 -41.30
CA GLU A 20 12.93 24.78 -41.41
C GLU A 20 12.68 26.30 -41.38
N ILE A 21 13.74 27.06 -41.12
CA ILE A 21 13.80 28.52 -41.02
C ILE A 21 13.61 29.16 -42.41
N ASP A 22 12.90 30.29 -42.49
CA ASP A 22 13.23 31.32 -43.48
C ASP A 22 13.12 32.74 -42.91
N ARG A 23 14.09 33.59 -43.26
CA ARG A 23 14.22 35.00 -42.84
C ARG A 23 13.69 35.89 -43.95
N ASP A 24 12.94 36.95 -43.61
CA ASP A 24 13.13 38.31 -44.16
C ASP A 24 12.12 39.32 -43.59
N GLY A 25 12.54 40.59 -43.49
CA GLY A 25 11.65 41.76 -43.45
C GLY A 25 11.49 42.47 -42.10
N ILE A 26 12.29 43.52 -41.89
CA ILE A 26 12.02 44.59 -40.91
C ILE A 26 11.06 45.58 -41.57
N ASP A 27 9.91 45.85 -40.96
CA ASP A 27 9.17 47.10 -41.12
C ASP A 27 8.53 47.48 -39.78
N ILE A 28 8.76 48.73 -39.36
CA ILE A 28 8.29 49.33 -38.12
C ILE A 28 6.99 50.07 -38.45
N GLU A 29 5.88 49.67 -37.83
CA GLU A 29 4.71 50.55 -37.69
C GLU A 29 4.05 50.38 -36.30
N ASN A 30 3.69 51.52 -35.74
CA ASN A 30 3.40 51.76 -34.35
C ASN A 30 1.87 51.69 -34.12
N SER A 31 1.39 50.83 -33.22
CA SER A 31 0.05 50.94 -32.67
C SER A 31 0.00 50.33 -31.27
N GLU A 32 -0.26 51.19 -30.28
CA GLU A 32 -0.54 50.86 -28.89
C GLU A 32 -1.78 49.97 -28.78
N ASP A 33 -1.68 48.83 -28.09
CA ASP A 33 -2.66 48.43 -27.08
C ASP A 33 -2.26 47.11 -26.36
N LYS A 34 -2.11 47.25 -25.03
CA LYS A 34 -2.48 46.33 -23.96
C LYS A 34 -1.80 44.96 -23.78
N GLU A 35 -1.20 44.89 -22.58
CA GLU A 35 -1.30 43.82 -21.59
C GLU A 35 -0.48 42.55 -21.80
N GLY A 36 0.46 42.36 -20.86
CA GLY A 36 0.52 41.11 -20.11
C GLY A 36 1.55 40.10 -20.58
N SER A 37 2.82 40.37 -20.28
CA SER A 37 3.75 39.29 -19.98
C SER A 37 3.15 38.41 -18.87
N THR A 38 2.91 37.15 -19.15
CA THR A 38 3.61 36.01 -18.52
C THR A 38 2.86 34.74 -18.87
N SER A 39 3.55 33.91 -19.64
CA SER A 39 3.40 32.47 -19.69
C SER A 39 3.17 31.89 -18.29
N SER A 40 1.95 31.43 -18.02
CA SER A 40 1.71 30.41 -17.01
C SER A 40 1.22 29.17 -17.74
N ASN A 41 2.17 28.34 -18.15
CA ASN A 41 1.96 26.90 -18.13
C ASN A 41 1.40 26.60 -16.73
N SER A 42 0.14 26.21 -16.67
CA SER A 42 -0.40 25.60 -15.48
C SER A 42 0.24 24.22 -15.35
N ASP A 43 1.44 24.19 -14.77
CA ASP A 43 1.95 22.98 -14.14
C ASP A 43 0.84 22.52 -13.19
N ILE A 44 0.37 21.29 -13.41
CA ILE A 44 -0.60 20.64 -12.54
C ILE A 44 0.11 20.44 -11.20
N SER A 45 -0.08 21.40 -10.30
CA SER A 45 0.43 21.38 -8.94
C SER A 45 -0.41 20.41 -8.12
N TYR A 46 0.04 19.15 -8.02
CA TYR A 46 -0.44 18.27 -6.96
C TYR A 46 -0.13 18.94 -5.62
N PRO A 47 -1.10 19.12 -4.70
CA PRO A 47 -0.80 19.75 -3.42
C PRO A 47 0.14 18.82 -2.66
N ASP A 48 1.29 19.33 -2.20
CA ASP A 48 2.32 18.56 -1.50
C ASP A 48 1.77 17.67 -0.36
N SER A 49 0.63 18.06 0.23
CA SER A 49 -0.11 17.30 1.24
C SER A 49 -0.54 15.91 0.79
N GLU A 50 -0.88 15.73 -0.48
CA GLU A 50 -1.32 14.45 -1.05
C GLU A 50 -0.15 13.47 -1.17
N LEU A 51 1.01 13.94 -1.66
CA LEU A 51 2.22 13.13 -1.73
C LEU A 51 2.74 12.75 -0.33
N ILE A 52 2.65 13.67 0.63
CA ILE A 52 3.02 13.40 2.03
C ILE A 52 2.13 12.32 2.63
N ARG A 53 0.81 12.37 2.39
CA ARG A 53 -0.14 11.35 2.84
C ARG A 53 0.20 9.98 2.25
N GLN A 54 0.39 9.91 0.93
CA GLN A 54 0.74 8.66 0.24
C GLN A 54 2.06 8.06 0.75
N LEU A 55 3.06 8.90 1.02
CA LEU A 55 4.31 8.46 1.63
C LEU A 55 4.10 7.91 3.05
N GLY A 56 3.21 8.53 3.83
CA GLY A 56 2.79 8.04 5.14
C GLY A 56 2.19 6.64 5.08
N VAL A 57 1.21 6.43 4.19
CA VAL A 57 0.58 5.12 3.95
C VAL A 57 1.61 4.09 3.49
N LEU A 58 2.55 4.47 2.61
CA LEU A 58 3.58 3.56 2.12
C LEU A 58 4.54 3.12 3.23
N ASN A 59 5.01 4.06 4.05
CA ASN A 59 5.88 3.76 5.19
C ASN A 59 5.18 2.87 6.22
N LEU A 60 3.92 3.17 6.54
CA LEU A 60 3.11 2.36 7.43
C LEU A 60 2.93 0.94 6.86
N SER A 61 2.66 0.83 5.56
CA SER A 61 2.53 -0.46 4.87
C SER A 61 3.83 -1.27 4.93
N ILE A 62 4.98 -0.65 4.67
CA ILE A 62 6.30 -1.30 4.75
C ILE A 62 6.56 -1.85 6.15
N ASN A 63 6.32 -1.05 7.18
CA ASN A 63 6.48 -1.46 8.57
C ASN A 63 5.56 -2.65 8.91
N THR A 64 4.32 -2.61 8.45
CA THR A 64 3.35 -3.70 8.64
C THR A 64 3.79 -4.99 7.95
N ILE A 65 4.38 -4.90 6.75
CA ILE A 65 4.93 -6.08 6.07
C ILE A 65 6.08 -6.70 6.87
N TYR A 66 6.97 -5.90 7.47
CA TYR A 66 8.02 -6.44 8.36
C TYR A 66 7.43 -7.18 9.56
N ILE A 67 6.34 -6.69 10.14
CA ILE A 67 5.64 -7.33 11.25
C ILE A 67 5.05 -8.69 10.83
N ILE A 68 4.44 -8.78 9.65
CA ILE A 68 3.92 -10.04 9.09
C ILE A 68 5.06 -11.05 8.91
N VAL A 69 6.20 -10.62 8.35
CA VAL A 69 7.36 -11.48 8.16
C VAL A 69 7.89 -12.00 9.50
N LEU A 70 7.98 -11.14 10.52
CA LEU A 70 8.38 -11.55 11.87
C LEU A 70 7.44 -12.61 12.45
N ALA A 71 6.12 -12.41 12.32
CA ALA A 71 5.11 -13.37 12.78
C ALA A 71 5.23 -14.74 12.08
N ILE A 72 5.57 -14.75 10.79
CA ILE A 72 5.84 -15.99 10.05
C ILE A 72 7.07 -16.69 10.61
N PHE A 73 8.17 -15.97 10.84
CA PHE A 73 9.38 -16.55 11.45
C PHE A 73 9.12 -17.12 12.84
N MET A 74 8.33 -16.45 13.67
CA MET A 74 7.93 -16.96 14.99
C MET A 74 7.21 -18.31 14.89
N ASN A 75 6.23 -18.42 14.00
CA ASN A 75 5.51 -19.69 13.78
C ASN A 75 6.42 -20.80 13.25
N ILE A 76 7.36 -20.49 12.35
CA ILE A 76 8.32 -21.48 11.85
C ILE A 76 9.19 -22.02 12.98
N ASN A 77 9.71 -21.14 13.85
CA ASN A 77 10.53 -21.58 14.99
C ASN A 77 9.74 -22.46 15.96
N TYR A 78 8.49 -22.12 16.24
CA TYR A 78 7.59 -22.97 17.02
C TYR A 78 7.44 -24.38 16.43
N LEU A 79 7.23 -24.48 15.11
CA LEU A 79 7.09 -25.79 14.44
C LEU A 79 8.37 -26.63 14.55
N TYR A 80 9.55 -26.02 14.44
CA TYR A 80 10.81 -26.72 14.66
C TYR A 80 11.00 -27.18 16.10
N ASP A 81 10.67 -26.32 17.08
CA ASP A 81 10.73 -26.66 18.50
C ASP A 81 9.79 -27.82 18.85
N SER A 82 8.52 -27.73 18.41
CA SER A 82 7.52 -28.80 18.61
C SER A 82 7.95 -30.12 17.98
N ARG A 83 8.50 -30.07 16.75
CA ARG A 83 9.04 -31.27 16.10
C ARG A 83 10.22 -31.86 16.87
N GLY A 84 11.13 -31.02 17.37
CA GLY A 84 12.26 -31.45 18.17
C GLY A 84 11.82 -32.17 19.44
N ARG A 85 10.89 -31.57 20.19
CA ARG A 85 10.35 -32.16 21.43
C ARG A 85 9.65 -33.50 21.18
N LEU A 86 8.88 -33.60 20.10
CA LEU A 86 8.24 -34.86 19.73
C LEU A 86 9.27 -35.95 19.36
N LEU A 87 10.36 -35.59 18.69
CA LEU A 87 11.43 -36.53 18.39
C LEU A 87 12.16 -36.99 19.65
N ASP A 88 12.39 -36.10 20.61
CA ASP A 88 12.95 -36.45 21.91
C ASP A 88 12.05 -37.44 22.66
N GLU A 89 10.73 -37.21 22.65
CA GLU A 89 9.74 -38.12 23.26
C GLU A 89 9.73 -39.50 22.59
N ILE A 90 9.77 -39.56 21.26
CA ILE A 90 9.77 -40.83 20.50
C ILE A 90 11.06 -41.63 20.75
N ASN A 91 12.21 -40.96 20.85
CA ASN A 91 13.52 -41.62 20.92
C ASN A 91 14.08 -41.74 22.34
N GLY A 92 13.40 -41.18 23.34
CA GLY A 92 13.91 -41.13 24.72
C GLY A 92 15.18 -40.30 24.85
N THR A 93 15.32 -39.24 24.05
CA THR A 93 16.46 -38.30 24.08
C THR A 93 16.05 -36.98 24.72
N ASN A 94 17.02 -36.09 24.98
CA ASN A 94 16.80 -34.80 25.63
C ASN A 94 17.53 -33.64 24.92
N TYR A 95 17.63 -33.68 23.58
CA TYR A 95 18.34 -32.65 22.83
C TYR A 95 17.70 -31.26 22.95
N MET A 96 16.40 -31.19 23.17
CA MET A 96 15.63 -29.95 23.30
C MET A 96 15.57 -29.41 24.73
N GLU A 97 16.13 -30.10 25.73
CA GLU A 97 16.04 -29.70 27.15
C GLU A 97 16.60 -28.29 27.40
N ASN A 98 17.68 -27.93 26.70
CA ASN A 98 18.33 -26.62 26.82
C ASN A 98 18.08 -25.70 25.61
N ALA A 99 17.19 -26.09 24.70
CA ALA A 99 16.83 -25.26 23.55
C ALA A 99 15.98 -24.06 23.99
N PRO A 100 16.03 -22.91 23.29
CA PRO A 100 15.12 -21.80 23.55
C PRO A 100 13.66 -22.26 23.41
N ASP A 101 12.83 -21.86 24.37
CA ASP A 101 11.41 -22.19 24.35
C ASP A 101 10.63 -21.25 23.42
N PHE A 102 9.93 -21.83 22.45
CA PHE A 102 9.09 -21.11 21.48
C PHE A 102 7.59 -21.39 21.67
N SER A 103 7.18 -21.99 22.78
CA SER A 103 5.78 -22.33 23.08
C SER A 103 4.80 -21.15 22.96
N ASP A 104 5.21 -19.95 23.37
CA ASP A 104 4.40 -18.73 23.27
C ASP A 104 4.44 -18.05 21.88
N ALA A 105 5.33 -18.47 20.98
CA ALA A 105 5.55 -17.81 19.70
C ALA A 105 4.29 -17.76 18.81
N PRO A 106 3.44 -18.79 18.71
CA PRO A 106 2.18 -18.72 17.95
C PRO A 106 1.23 -17.66 18.49
N ARG A 107 1.12 -17.54 19.82
CA ARG A 107 0.26 -16.54 20.46
C ARG A 107 0.73 -15.12 20.16
N ILE A 108 2.05 -14.89 20.21
CA ILE A 108 2.64 -13.60 19.85
C ILE A 108 2.41 -13.32 18.36
N ALA A 109 2.67 -14.30 17.48
CA ALA A 109 2.47 -14.16 16.05
C ALA A 109 1.02 -13.84 15.67
N ASN A 110 0.03 -14.46 16.34
CA ASN A 110 -1.39 -14.15 16.13
C ASN A 110 -1.73 -12.70 16.48
N LYS A 111 -1.16 -12.15 17.57
CA LYS A 111 -1.33 -10.73 17.91
C LYS A 111 -0.74 -9.82 16.83
N LEU A 112 0.41 -10.19 16.29
CA LEU A 112 1.05 -9.45 15.20
C LEU A 112 0.23 -9.52 13.90
N PHE A 113 -0.38 -10.66 13.56
CA PHE A 113 -1.31 -10.75 12.43
C PHE A 113 -2.57 -9.91 12.65
N LEU A 114 -3.14 -9.92 13.87
CA LEU A 114 -4.29 -9.11 14.21
C LEU A 114 -3.96 -7.61 14.09
N TYR A 115 -2.81 -7.20 14.60
CA TYR A 115 -2.30 -5.83 14.42
C TYR A 115 -2.16 -5.47 12.94
N ALA A 116 -1.49 -6.32 12.15
CA ALA A 116 -1.23 -6.04 10.74
C ALA A 116 -2.51 -5.93 9.90
N THR A 117 -3.48 -6.79 10.16
CA THR A 117 -4.78 -6.75 9.50
C THR A 117 -5.61 -5.54 9.92
N GLY A 118 -5.46 -5.08 11.18
CA GLY A 118 -6.03 -3.83 11.66
C GLY A 118 -5.46 -2.60 10.95
N VAL A 119 -4.14 -2.54 10.75
CA VAL A 119 -3.49 -1.45 10.00
C VAL A 119 -3.97 -1.42 8.54
N PHE A 120 -4.08 -2.57 7.88
CA PHE A 120 -4.63 -2.60 6.52
C PHE A 120 -6.10 -2.19 6.47
N LEU A 121 -6.89 -2.54 7.49
CA LEU A 121 -8.28 -2.07 7.60
C LEU A 121 -8.35 -0.54 7.70
N GLU A 122 -7.48 0.07 8.51
CA GLU A 122 -7.37 1.52 8.65
C GLU A 122 -6.99 2.20 7.33
N ILE A 123 -5.97 1.70 6.63
CA ILE A 123 -5.56 2.23 5.31
C ILE A 123 -6.71 2.18 4.30
N ASN A 124 -7.46 1.07 4.25
CA ASN A 124 -8.60 0.95 3.34
C ASN A 124 -9.78 1.84 3.75
N PHE A 125 -9.93 2.14 5.04
CA PHE A 125 -10.95 3.07 5.54
C PHE A 125 -10.60 4.52 5.19
N GLU A 126 -9.33 4.91 5.31
CA GLU A 126 -8.84 6.21 4.88
C GLU A 126 -9.04 6.41 3.36
N GLU A 127 -8.68 5.40 2.55
CA GLU A 127 -8.89 5.45 1.09
C GLU A 127 -10.37 5.65 0.74
N LEU A 128 -11.29 4.94 1.41
CA LEU A 128 -12.73 5.12 1.20
C LEU A 128 -13.17 6.55 1.52
N GLN A 129 -12.67 7.14 2.61
CA GLN A 129 -13.01 8.53 2.97
C GLN A 129 -12.51 9.51 1.91
N VAL A 130 -11.29 9.33 1.42
CA VAL A 130 -10.69 10.18 0.37
C VAL A 130 -11.54 10.13 -0.88
N VAL A 131 -11.77 8.95 -1.46
CA VAL A 131 -12.52 8.83 -2.72
C VAL A 131 -14.00 9.21 -2.57
N SER A 132 -14.59 9.05 -1.38
CA SER A 132 -15.98 9.46 -1.11
C SER A 132 -16.14 10.98 -0.93
N SER A 133 -15.07 11.69 -0.57
CA SER A 133 -15.05 13.15 -0.41
C SER A 133 -14.97 13.90 -1.75
N MET A 134 -14.59 13.20 -2.83
CA MET A 134 -14.52 13.77 -4.18
C MET A 134 -15.92 14.11 -4.73
N THR A 135 -16.04 15.27 -5.35
CA THR A 135 -17.31 15.81 -5.89
C THR A 135 -17.11 16.33 -7.32
N GLY A 136 -18.21 16.47 -8.07
CA GLY A 136 -18.15 17.01 -9.43
C GLY A 136 -17.44 16.08 -10.42
N GLU A 137 -16.56 16.64 -11.25
CA GLU A 137 -15.82 15.91 -12.30
C GLU A 137 -14.78 14.93 -11.74
N ASP A 138 -14.28 15.18 -10.53
CA ASP A 138 -13.30 14.31 -9.86
C ASP A 138 -13.95 13.08 -9.19
N ARG A 139 -15.28 13.02 -9.16
CA ARG A 139 -16.00 11.90 -8.54
C ARG A 139 -16.01 10.68 -9.45
N ASP A 140 -15.34 9.61 -9.02
CA ASP A 140 -15.37 8.30 -9.69
C ASP A 140 -16.15 7.25 -8.87
N GLU A 141 -17.38 6.94 -9.30
CA GLU A 141 -18.23 5.91 -8.68
C GLU A 141 -17.60 4.50 -8.71
N LYS A 142 -16.76 4.21 -9.70
CA LYS A 142 -16.05 2.93 -9.78
C LYS A 142 -14.96 2.88 -8.72
N ALA A 143 -14.23 3.98 -8.51
CA ALA A 143 -13.23 4.08 -7.45
C ALA A 143 -13.89 3.92 -6.06
N ILE A 144 -15.01 4.59 -5.81
CA ILE A 144 -15.78 4.47 -4.55
C ILE A 144 -16.21 3.01 -4.32
N ARG A 145 -16.79 2.35 -5.33
CA ARG A 145 -17.20 0.94 -5.20
C ARG A 145 -16.02 0.02 -4.91
N ASN A 146 -14.87 0.26 -5.56
CA ASN A 146 -13.67 -0.54 -5.33
C ASN A 146 -13.12 -0.32 -3.92
N ALA A 147 -13.04 0.92 -3.44
CA ALA A 147 -12.61 1.23 -2.08
C ALA A 147 -13.51 0.57 -1.04
N ASN A 148 -14.84 0.57 -1.26
CA ASN A 148 -15.78 -0.12 -0.37
C ASN A 148 -15.57 -1.65 -0.37
N ASN A 149 -15.35 -2.26 -1.52
CA ASN A 149 -15.05 -3.70 -1.60
C ASN A 149 -13.73 -4.07 -0.92
N ASN A 150 -12.71 -3.22 -1.06
CA ASN A 150 -11.42 -3.41 -0.40
C ASN A 150 -11.56 -3.28 1.12
N LEU A 151 -12.30 -2.27 1.59
CA LEU A 151 -12.62 -2.10 3.02
C LEU A 151 -13.33 -3.35 3.57
N LEU A 152 -14.39 -3.80 2.91
CA LEU A 152 -15.13 -4.99 3.33
C LEU A 152 -14.22 -6.24 3.36
N SER A 153 -13.36 -6.40 2.35
CA SER A 153 -12.41 -7.52 2.30
C SER A 153 -11.42 -7.46 3.46
N SER A 154 -10.85 -6.29 3.75
CA SER A 154 -9.93 -6.10 4.88
C SER A 154 -10.62 -6.33 6.23
N LEU A 155 -11.89 -5.95 6.38
CA LEU A 155 -12.69 -6.20 7.57
C LEU A 155 -12.92 -7.69 7.80
N LEU A 156 -13.26 -8.44 6.74
CA LEU A 156 -13.44 -9.88 6.83
C LEU A 156 -12.16 -10.59 7.23
N ILE A 157 -11.01 -10.18 6.69
CA ILE A 157 -9.70 -10.71 7.07
C ILE A 157 -9.39 -10.39 8.54
N PHE A 158 -9.65 -9.16 8.98
CA PHE A 158 -9.45 -8.75 10.38
C PHE A 158 -10.28 -9.60 11.34
N ILE A 159 -11.57 -9.80 11.05
CA ILE A 159 -12.47 -10.64 11.84
C ILE A 159 -11.99 -12.10 11.83
N ALA A 160 -11.64 -12.65 10.67
CA ALA A 160 -11.15 -14.03 10.56
C ALA A 160 -9.86 -14.24 11.38
N THR A 161 -8.97 -13.25 11.37
CA THR A 161 -7.73 -13.25 12.16
C THR A 161 -8.03 -13.15 13.66
N GLY A 162 -8.99 -12.31 14.06
CA GLY A 162 -9.45 -12.21 15.44
C GLY A 162 -10.05 -13.51 15.99
N ILE A 163 -10.88 -14.19 15.20
CA ILE A 163 -11.43 -15.52 15.59
C ILE A 163 -10.30 -16.56 15.70
N SER A 164 -9.36 -16.55 14.75
CA SER A 164 -8.23 -17.49 14.74
C SER A 164 -7.27 -17.26 15.91
N HIS A 165 -7.09 -16.02 16.35
CA HIS A 165 -6.25 -15.65 17.50
C HIS A 165 -6.67 -16.40 18.78
N ASP A 166 -7.98 -16.53 19.03
CA ASP A 166 -8.50 -17.16 20.24
C ASP A 166 -8.45 -18.70 20.18
N THR A 167 -8.37 -19.26 18.96
CA THR A 167 -8.43 -20.70 18.72
C THR A 167 -7.09 -21.41 18.98
N LEU A 168 -5.97 -20.70 19.08
CA LEU A 168 -4.62 -21.27 19.26
C LEU A 168 -4.12 -21.28 20.72
N ASN A 169 -5.03 -21.19 21.71
CA ASN A 169 -4.72 -21.45 23.12
C ASN A 169 -4.83 -22.96 23.45
N PHE A 170 -4.03 -23.81 22.79
CA PHE A 170 -3.94 -25.25 23.10
C PHE A 170 -2.68 -25.57 23.89
#